data_AF-A0A845R6E7-F1
#
_entry.id   AF-A0A845R6E7-F1
#
_cell.length_a   1.000
_cell.length_b   1.000
_cell.length_c   1.000
_cell.angle_alpha   90.00
_cell.angle_beta   90.00
_cell.angle_gamma   90.00
#
_symmetry.space_group_name_H-M   'P 1'
#
loop_
_entity.id
_entity.type
_entity.pdbx_description
1 polymer ?
#
loop_
_entity_poly.entity_id
_entity_poly.type
_entity_poly.pdbx_seq_one_letter_code
_entity_poly.pdbx_strand_id
1 'polypeptide(L)'
;MGKKKRSLPRGWRIVRNLAVALICLYALWARADYPLPTAELEFRRLERQYMLPRAEIQGVFQDTGMKGIVIGTRGDQVILRDTIGPVLVFWPRQEAGPTLVPRRFTHDESWVVAVDVPEGTESARLALRVSCWYTYTQRSGGDRLTFQADRGGPEDWEDGMPQYWEKERLFQGERLKGGAFLFRIWSLDELWSGPDEPERSLEQEVLRCVGSWSTYRKDGARYGAKVEMEAVFYDAAGMELGRAALRSPEEE
;
A
#
# COMPACT_ATOMS: atom_id res chain seq x y z
N MET A 1 69.11 22.01 -10.44
CA MET A 1 67.75 21.72 -10.97
C MET A 1 66.70 22.05 -9.93
N GLY A 2 66.16 23.27 -9.92
CA GLY A 2 65.04 23.64 -9.04
C GLY A 2 63.71 23.18 -9.65
N LYS A 3 63.06 22.17 -9.05
CA LYS A 3 61.71 21.74 -9.48
C LYS A 3 60.73 22.90 -9.26
N LYS A 4 60.30 23.57 -10.34
CA LYS A 4 59.22 24.56 -10.29
C LYS A 4 57.98 23.88 -9.68
N LYS A 5 57.59 24.27 -8.47
CA LYS A 5 56.29 23.90 -7.89
C LYS A 5 55.23 24.50 -8.83
N ARG A 6 54.61 23.67 -9.67
CA ARG A 6 53.48 24.07 -10.51
C ARG A 6 52.40 24.58 -9.58
N SER A 7 52.28 25.90 -9.49
CA SER A 7 51.27 26.52 -8.66
C SER A 7 49.93 26.21 -9.30
N LEU A 8 49.07 25.52 -8.56
CA LEU A 8 47.74 25.17 -9.03
C LEU A 8 47.00 26.42 -9.51
N PRO A 9 46.38 26.40 -10.71
CA PRO A 9 45.58 27.50 -11.22
C PRO A 9 44.54 27.92 -10.18
N ARG A 10 44.21 29.21 -10.11
CA ARG A 10 43.26 29.75 -9.12
C ARG A 10 41.95 28.96 -9.09
N GLY A 11 41.42 28.55 -10.25
CA GLY A 11 40.21 27.72 -10.35
C GLY A 11 40.32 26.36 -9.66
N TRP A 12 41.46 25.68 -9.75
CA TRP A 12 41.65 24.37 -9.11
C TRP A 12 41.75 24.46 -7.59
N ARG A 13 42.30 25.57 -7.07
CA ARG A 13 42.30 25.83 -5.62
C ARG A 13 40.88 26.03 -5.09
N ILE A 14 40.02 26.71 -5.86
CA ILE A 14 38.61 26.91 -5.51
C ILE A 14 37.88 25.57 -5.48
N VAL A 15 38.00 24.76 -6.55
CA VAL A 15 37.37 23.43 -6.61
C VAL A 15 37.85 22.53 -5.47
N ARG A 16 39.16 22.50 -5.19
CA ARG A 16 39.70 21.73 -4.06
C ARG A 16 39.14 22.21 -2.72
N ASN A 17 39.12 23.52 -2.49
CA ASN A 17 38.61 24.07 -1.23
C ASN A 17 37.10 23.79 -1.08
N LEU A 18 36.33 23.85 -2.18
CA LEU A 18 34.91 23.47 -2.19
C LEU A 18 34.74 21.97 -1.88
N ALA A 19 35.55 21.09 -2.50
CA ALA A 19 35.51 19.65 -2.23
C ALA A 19 35.85 19.34 -0.77
N VAL A 20 36.89 19.98 -0.22
CA VAL A 20 37.23 19.84 1.21
C VAL A 20 36.10 20.35 2.10
N ALA A 21 35.48 21.48 1.77
CA ALA A 21 34.34 22.01 2.52
C ALA A 21 33.14 21.05 2.48
N LEU A 22 32.81 20.47 1.32
CA LEU A 22 31.74 19.49 1.18
C LEU A 22 32.02 18.21 1.98
N ILE A 23 33.25 17.71 1.97
CA ILE A 23 33.65 16.54 2.78
C ILE A 23 33.54 16.87 4.27
N CYS A 24 34.01 18.03 4.72
CA CYS A 24 33.87 18.45 6.11
C CYS A 24 32.40 18.62 6.52
N LEU A 25 31.56 19.21 5.66
CA LEU A 25 30.13 19.32 5.89
C LEU A 25 29.47 17.95 6.01
N TYR A 26 29.79 17.02 5.11
CA TYR A 26 29.29 15.64 5.17
C TYR A 26 29.73 14.91 6.44
N ALA A 27 31.01 15.04 6.82
CA ALA A 27 31.53 14.43 8.03
C ALA A 27 30.89 15.01 9.31
N LEU A 28 30.65 16.32 9.36
CA LEU A 28 29.93 16.97 10.44
C LEU A 28 28.47 16.53 10.50
N TRP A 29 27.82 16.41 9.33
CA TRP A 29 26.45 15.94 9.20
C TRP A 29 26.30 14.50 9.68
N ALA A 30 27.20 13.61 9.27
CA ALA A 30 27.24 12.22 9.73
C ALA A 30 27.60 12.10 11.23
N ARG A 31 28.48 12.97 11.76
CA ARG A 31 28.87 12.95 13.18
C ARG A 31 27.80 13.53 14.11
N ALA A 32 26.97 14.44 13.62
CA ALA A 32 25.90 15.06 14.39
C ALA A 32 24.61 14.20 14.40
N ASP A 33 24.66 12.97 13.86
CA ASP A 33 23.51 12.08 13.68
C ASP A 33 22.31 12.79 13.03
N TYR A 34 22.56 13.79 12.17
CA TYR A 34 21.47 14.40 11.42
C TYR A 34 20.88 13.32 10.53
N PRO A 35 19.61 12.97 10.70
CA PRO A 35 19.07 11.84 9.98
C PRO A 35 18.85 12.23 8.51
N LEU A 36 19.19 11.32 7.58
CA LEU A 36 18.69 11.42 6.20
C LEU A 36 17.15 11.54 6.28
N PRO A 37 16.48 12.21 5.32
CA PRO A 37 15.01 12.29 5.32
C PRO A 37 14.40 10.88 5.20
N THR A 38 14.16 10.23 6.34
CA THR A 38 13.53 8.92 6.39
C THR A 38 12.04 9.08 6.14
N ALA A 39 11.39 7.99 5.72
CA ALA A 39 9.94 7.97 5.55
C ALA A 39 9.22 8.40 6.84
N GLU A 40 9.73 7.99 8.00
CA GLU A 40 9.23 8.39 9.31
C GLU A 40 9.39 9.89 9.57
N LEU A 41 10.54 10.48 9.27
CA LEU A 41 10.75 11.91 9.47
C LEU A 41 9.88 12.76 8.57
N GLU A 42 9.66 12.31 7.33
CA GLU A 42 8.69 12.91 6.43
C GLU A 42 7.27 12.77 6.97
N PHE A 43 6.88 11.61 7.49
CA PHE A 43 5.60 11.44 8.18
C PHE A 43 5.47 12.40 9.37
N ARG A 44 6.49 12.51 10.23
CA ARG A 44 6.52 13.47 11.35
C ARG A 44 6.47 14.93 10.87
N ARG A 45 7.06 15.24 9.72
CA ARG A 45 6.98 16.57 9.10
C ARG A 45 5.54 16.86 8.67
N LEU A 46 4.87 15.90 8.04
CA LEU A 46 3.48 16.04 7.63
C LEU A 46 2.55 16.17 8.84
N GLU A 47 2.73 15.38 9.90
CA GLU A 47 1.96 15.55 11.15
C GLU A 47 2.01 17.00 11.65
N ARG A 48 3.21 17.59 11.69
CA ARG A 48 3.37 19.00 12.09
C ARG A 48 2.71 19.97 11.11
N GLN A 49 2.82 19.72 9.81
CA GLN A 49 2.22 20.56 8.78
C GLN A 49 0.69 20.55 8.86
N TYR A 50 0.09 19.40 9.15
CA TYR A 50 -1.36 19.24 9.34
C TYR A 50 -1.81 19.55 10.80
N MET A 51 -0.91 20.05 11.66
CA MET A 51 -1.16 20.33 13.09
C MET A 51 -1.77 19.15 13.86
N LEU A 52 -1.34 17.94 13.50
CA LEU A 52 -1.83 16.70 14.08
C LEU A 52 -1.08 16.36 15.36
N PRO A 53 -1.77 15.86 16.41
CA PRO A 53 -1.12 15.17 17.51
C PRO A 53 -0.29 13.99 17.00
N ARG A 54 0.77 13.65 17.75
CA ARG A 54 1.72 12.60 17.39
C ARG A 54 1.02 11.23 17.32
N ALA A 55 1.05 10.59 16.15
CA ALA A 55 0.56 9.23 15.97
C ALA A 55 1.61 8.20 16.42
N GLU A 56 1.13 7.04 16.87
CA GLU A 56 1.95 5.88 17.17
C GLU A 56 2.25 5.14 15.87
N ILE A 57 3.53 5.06 15.49
CA ILE A 57 3.94 4.38 14.25
C ILE A 57 3.90 2.88 14.51
N GLN A 58 3.07 2.18 13.74
CA GLN A 58 2.85 0.74 13.82
C GLN A 58 3.67 -0.03 12.78
N GLY A 59 4.13 0.64 11.71
CA GLY A 59 4.84 -0.02 10.63
C GLY A 59 5.46 0.94 9.63
N VAL A 60 6.59 0.51 9.04
CA VAL A 60 7.21 1.11 7.87
C VAL A 60 7.60 0.02 6.89
N PHE A 61 7.22 0.16 5.63
CA PHE A 61 7.59 -0.78 4.55
C PHE A 61 7.81 -0.05 3.23
N GLN A 62 8.40 -0.75 2.27
CA GLN A 62 8.63 -0.22 0.93
C GLN A 62 7.59 -0.77 -0.04
N ASP A 63 7.05 0.14 -0.84
CA ASP A 63 6.27 -0.16 -2.02
C ASP A 63 7.19 -0.34 -3.23
N THR A 64 6.72 -1.06 -4.25
CA THR A 64 7.44 -1.37 -5.50
C THR A 64 7.53 -0.11 -6.38
N GLY A 65 8.24 0.91 -5.90
CA GLY A 65 8.22 2.26 -6.48
C GLY A 65 9.09 3.32 -5.77
N MET A 66 9.97 2.88 -4.85
CA MET A 66 11.03 3.64 -4.18
C MET A 66 10.70 4.46 -2.93
N LYS A 67 9.43 4.65 -2.52
CA LYS A 67 9.11 5.42 -1.30
C LYS A 67 8.65 4.55 -0.15
N GLY A 68 9.19 4.81 1.04
CA GLY A 68 8.74 4.18 2.28
C GLY A 68 7.35 4.69 2.68
N ILE A 69 6.44 3.74 2.91
CA ILE A 69 5.10 3.95 3.46
C ILE A 69 5.21 3.85 4.98
N VAL A 70 4.59 4.80 5.68
CA VAL A 70 4.50 4.82 7.13
C VAL A 70 3.05 4.72 7.53
N ILE A 71 2.77 3.83 8.47
CA ILE A 71 1.44 3.64 9.03
C ILE A 71 1.50 3.98 10.51
N GLY A 72 0.64 4.91 10.91
CA GLY A 72 0.45 5.28 12.29
C GLY A 72 -1.00 5.14 12.72
N THR A 73 -1.22 4.99 14.02
CA THR A 73 -2.55 5.00 14.64
C THR A 73 -2.67 6.21 15.56
N ARG A 74 -3.86 6.79 15.62
CA ARG A 74 -4.17 7.92 16.49
C ARG A 74 -5.66 8.03 16.71
N GLY A 75 -6.08 7.95 17.97
CA GLY A 75 -7.50 8.04 18.32
C GLY A 75 -8.31 6.99 17.56
N ASP A 76 -9.31 7.43 16.82
CA ASP A 76 -10.21 6.67 15.96
C ASP A 76 -9.72 6.55 14.50
N GLN A 77 -8.46 6.86 14.21
CA GLN A 77 -7.92 6.89 12.85
C GLN A 77 -6.60 6.13 12.70
N VAL A 78 -6.49 5.43 11.57
CA VAL A 78 -5.21 5.01 11.00
C VAL A 78 -4.77 6.05 9.98
N ILE A 79 -3.53 6.50 10.10
CA ILE A 79 -2.94 7.55 9.28
C ILE A 79 -1.84 6.93 8.44
N LEU A 80 -1.93 7.12 7.12
CA LEU A 80 -0.97 6.61 6.16
C LEU A 80 -0.31 7.78 5.45
N ARG A 81 0.98 7.67 5.19
CA ARG A 81 1.65 8.56 4.25
C ARG A 81 1.34 8.12 2.83
N ASP A 82 0.76 9.03 2.05
CA ASP A 82 0.62 8.85 0.60
C ASP A 82 1.97 9.02 -0.10
N THR A 83 2.18 8.31 -1.20
CA THR A 83 3.41 8.33 -1.99
C THR A 83 3.29 9.18 -3.28
N ILE A 84 2.08 9.64 -3.64
CA ILE A 84 1.73 10.60 -4.70
C ILE A 84 1.50 11.97 -4.02
N GLY A 85 2.60 12.52 -3.51
CA GLY A 85 2.62 13.86 -2.89
C GLY A 85 2.73 13.86 -1.36
N PRO A 86 2.85 15.04 -0.75
CA PRO A 86 3.02 15.21 0.69
C PRO A 86 1.67 15.17 1.43
N VAL A 87 0.90 14.08 1.26
CA VAL A 87 -0.46 13.97 1.81
C VAL A 87 -0.54 12.84 2.82
N LEU A 88 -1.34 13.06 3.87
CA LEU A 88 -1.74 12.03 4.81
C LEU A 88 -3.14 11.53 4.44
N VAL A 89 -3.30 10.22 4.44
CA VAL A 89 -4.57 9.53 4.19
C VAL A 89 -5.07 9.01 5.52
N PHE A 90 -6.38 9.12 5.73
CA PHE A 90 -7.03 8.72 6.97
C PHE A 90 -7.97 7.55 6.69
N TRP A 91 -7.89 6.54 7.54
CA TRP A 91 -8.77 5.37 7.53
C TRP A 91 -9.43 5.20 8.90
N PRO A 92 -10.73 4.85 8.98
CA PRO A 92 -11.39 4.59 10.25
C PRO A 92 -10.73 3.45 11.01
N ARG A 93 -10.35 3.69 12.26
CA ARG A 93 -9.82 2.67 13.17
C ARG A 93 -10.97 2.04 13.94
N GLN A 94 -10.92 0.74 14.16
CA GLN A 94 -11.87 0.08 15.07
C GLN A 94 -11.60 0.53 16.51
N GLU A 95 -12.67 0.71 17.30
CA GLU A 95 -12.55 1.14 18.70
C GLU A 95 -11.83 0.11 19.58
N ALA A 96 -12.01 -1.17 19.26
CA ALA A 96 -11.38 -2.28 19.97
C ALA A 96 -10.87 -3.32 18.98
N GLY A 97 -9.60 -3.69 19.14
CA GLY A 97 -8.98 -4.77 18.38
C GLY A 97 -8.37 -4.34 17.05
N PRO A 98 -7.91 -5.33 16.26
CA PRO A 98 -7.14 -5.09 15.05
C PRO A 98 -7.98 -4.47 13.93
N THR A 99 -7.39 -3.51 13.23
CA THR A 99 -8.01 -2.83 12.09
C THR A 99 -7.32 -3.22 10.78
N LEU A 100 -8.11 -3.65 9.78
CA LEU A 100 -7.64 -3.86 8.41
C LEU A 100 -7.74 -2.58 7.59
N VAL A 101 -6.64 -2.25 6.92
CA VAL A 101 -6.50 -1.05 6.10
C VAL A 101 -6.03 -1.47 4.71
N PRO A 102 -6.96 -1.66 3.76
CA PRO A 102 -6.64 -1.91 2.37
C PRO A 102 -6.16 -0.61 1.72
N ARG A 103 -5.13 -0.72 0.90
CA ARG A 103 -4.67 0.41 0.09
C ARG A 103 -4.08 -0.07 -1.21
N ARG A 104 -4.46 0.63 -2.27
CA ARG A 104 -3.78 0.59 -3.55
C ARG A 104 -2.85 1.79 -3.62
N PHE A 105 -1.60 1.53 -3.96
CA PHE A 105 -0.64 2.59 -4.22
C PHE A 105 -0.08 2.45 -5.63
N THR A 106 -0.24 3.51 -6.43
CA THR A 106 0.12 3.50 -7.85
C THR A 106 -0.54 2.36 -8.63
N HIS A 107 -0.26 2.22 -9.93
CA HIS A 107 -0.85 1.16 -10.74
C HIS A 107 -0.27 -0.22 -10.43
N ASP A 108 0.68 -0.29 -9.48
CA ASP A 108 1.67 -1.34 -9.48
C ASP A 108 1.55 -2.31 -8.31
N GLU A 109 0.92 -1.92 -7.19
CA GLU A 109 0.73 -2.83 -6.06
C GLU A 109 -0.57 -2.56 -5.27
N SER A 110 -1.17 -3.64 -4.77
CA SER A 110 -2.27 -3.60 -3.80
C SER A 110 -1.91 -4.41 -2.56
N TRP A 111 -2.16 -3.84 -1.39
CA TRP A 111 -1.85 -4.46 -0.11
C TRP A 111 -2.91 -4.17 0.93
N VAL A 112 -2.92 -4.96 2.00
CA VAL A 112 -3.73 -4.77 3.19
C VAL A 112 -2.79 -4.74 4.39
N VAL A 113 -2.97 -3.79 5.30
CA VAL A 113 -2.24 -3.78 6.57
C VAL A 113 -3.19 -3.98 7.74
N ALA A 114 -2.81 -4.86 8.66
CA ALA A 114 -3.41 -4.97 9.98
C ALA A 114 -2.62 -4.14 11.00
N VAL A 115 -3.29 -3.21 11.66
CA VAL A 115 -2.78 -2.46 12.82
C VAL A 115 -3.51 -2.88 14.09
N ASP A 116 -2.99 -2.50 15.26
CA ASP A 116 -3.56 -2.85 16.57
C ASP A 116 -3.70 -4.37 16.77
N VAL A 117 -2.72 -5.08 16.23
CA VAL A 117 -2.62 -6.53 16.30
C VAL A 117 -2.40 -6.97 17.75
N PRO A 118 -3.00 -8.09 18.21
CA PRO A 118 -2.83 -8.56 19.57
C PRO A 118 -1.36 -8.72 19.99
N GLU A 119 -1.04 -8.35 21.23
CA GLU A 119 0.30 -8.53 21.78
C GLU A 119 0.70 -10.02 21.77
N GLY A 120 1.96 -10.31 21.46
CA GLY A 120 2.45 -11.68 21.32
C GLY A 120 2.17 -12.34 19.96
N THR A 121 1.56 -11.62 19.01
CA THR A 121 1.40 -12.13 17.64
C THR A 121 2.75 -12.31 16.96
N GLU A 122 3.01 -13.53 16.50
CA GLU A 122 4.21 -13.93 15.77
C GLU A 122 3.94 -14.13 14.27
N SER A 123 2.73 -14.55 13.89
CA SER A 123 2.35 -14.71 12.50
C SER A 123 0.89 -14.32 12.26
N ALA A 124 0.57 -13.95 11.01
CA ALA A 124 -0.78 -13.60 10.62
C ALA A 124 -1.11 -14.18 9.25
N ARG A 125 -2.38 -14.55 9.04
CA ARG A 125 -2.89 -14.99 7.74
C ARG A 125 -4.13 -14.19 7.37
N LEU A 126 -4.27 -13.87 6.10
CA LEU A 126 -5.43 -13.17 5.55
C LEU A 126 -6.13 -14.08 4.55
N ALA A 127 -7.41 -14.37 4.79
CA ALA A 127 -8.30 -14.91 3.79
C ALA A 127 -8.99 -13.75 3.07
N LEU A 128 -8.92 -13.74 1.74
CA LEU A 128 -9.54 -12.76 0.87
C LEU A 128 -10.48 -13.49 -0.08
N ARG A 129 -11.76 -13.18 -0.01
CA ARG A 129 -12.78 -13.60 -0.96
C ARG A 129 -13.22 -12.40 -1.78
N VAL A 130 -13.21 -12.57 -3.09
CA VAL A 130 -13.65 -11.57 -4.05
C VAL A 130 -14.69 -12.18 -4.98
N SER A 131 -15.76 -11.44 -5.26
CA SER A 131 -16.77 -11.87 -6.21
C SER A 131 -17.33 -10.71 -7.03
N CYS A 132 -17.73 -10.99 -8.26
CA CYS A 132 -18.35 -10.01 -9.14
C CYS A 132 -19.17 -10.69 -10.22
N TRP A 133 -20.02 -9.90 -10.86
CA TRP A 133 -20.59 -10.19 -12.16
C TRP A 133 -19.71 -9.58 -13.24
N TYR A 134 -19.53 -10.27 -14.37
CA TYR A 134 -18.70 -9.76 -15.45
C TYR A 134 -19.22 -10.18 -16.84
N THR A 135 -18.83 -9.40 -17.85
CA THR A 135 -18.97 -9.74 -19.26
C THR A 135 -17.65 -9.50 -19.96
N TYR A 136 -17.30 -10.40 -20.88
CA TYR A 136 -16.14 -10.27 -21.74
C TYR A 136 -16.60 -10.19 -23.20
N THR A 137 -16.25 -9.12 -23.89
CA THR A 137 -16.77 -8.82 -25.22
C THR A 137 -15.61 -8.67 -26.19
N GLN A 138 -15.52 -9.57 -27.16
CA GLN A 138 -14.54 -9.47 -28.24
C GLN A 138 -15.09 -8.53 -29.32
N ARG A 139 -14.43 -7.38 -29.53
CA ARG A 139 -14.79 -6.42 -30.58
C ARG A 139 -13.61 -6.24 -31.53
N SER A 140 -13.87 -5.88 -32.78
CA SER A 140 -12.84 -5.62 -33.80
C SER A 140 -11.87 -4.48 -33.44
N GLY A 141 -12.17 -3.69 -32.40
CA GLY A 141 -11.32 -2.61 -31.85
C GLY A 141 -10.58 -2.97 -30.55
N GLY A 142 -10.65 -4.23 -30.10
CA GLY A 142 -10.04 -4.70 -28.86
C GLY A 142 -11.07 -5.35 -27.93
N ASP A 143 -10.59 -6.26 -27.08
CA ASP A 143 -11.40 -6.94 -26.09
C ASP A 143 -11.76 -5.97 -24.95
N ARG A 144 -13.01 -6.02 -24.48
CA ARG A 144 -13.49 -5.21 -23.37
C ARG A 144 -13.99 -6.12 -22.26
N LEU A 145 -13.38 -5.97 -21.09
CA LEU A 145 -13.84 -6.55 -19.84
C LEU A 145 -14.67 -5.51 -19.08
N THR A 146 -15.85 -5.90 -18.62
CA THR A 146 -16.69 -5.08 -17.73
C THR A 146 -17.13 -5.95 -16.56
N PHE A 147 -17.03 -5.43 -15.34
CA PHE A 147 -17.39 -6.14 -14.13
C PHE A 147 -17.96 -5.20 -13.06
N GLN A 148 -18.85 -5.72 -12.22
CA GLN A 148 -19.50 -5.00 -11.13
C GLN A 148 -19.88 -5.97 -10.00
N ALA A 149 -19.97 -5.44 -8.78
CA ALA A 149 -20.27 -6.20 -7.57
C ALA A 149 -21.65 -6.87 -7.64
N ASP A 150 -22.63 -6.17 -8.20
CA ASP A 150 -24.01 -6.62 -8.30
C ASP A 150 -24.40 -6.98 -9.72
N ARG A 151 -25.39 -7.84 -9.86
CA ARG A 151 -25.83 -8.29 -11.19
C ARG A 151 -26.38 -7.14 -12.02
N GLY A 152 -27.01 -6.14 -11.41
CA GLY A 152 -27.65 -5.04 -12.13
C GLY A 152 -28.80 -5.50 -13.05
N GLY A 153 -29.30 -4.55 -13.84
CA GLY A 153 -30.33 -4.78 -14.85
C GLY A 153 -29.73 -5.17 -16.21
N PRO A 154 -30.54 -5.64 -17.18
CA PRO A 154 -30.09 -5.92 -18.54
C PRO A 154 -29.45 -4.71 -19.23
N GLU A 155 -29.91 -3.49 -18.92
CA GLU A 155 -29.33 -2.23 -19.42
C GLU A 155 -27.88 -1.97 -18.97
N ASP A 156 -27.42 -2.63 -17.91
CA ASP A 156 -26.07 -2.47 -17.37
C ASP A 156 -25.03 -3.28 -18.18
N TRP A 157 -25.48 -4.17 -19.08
CA TRP A 157 -24.63 -5.10 -19.84
C TRP A 157 -24.87 -4.94 -21.34
N GLU A 158 -24.13 -4.02 -21.95
CA GLU A 158 -24.29 -3.62 -23.36
C GLU A 158 -24.25 -4.80 -24.37
N ASP A 159 -23.51 -5.87 -24.07
CA ASP A 159 -23.03 -6.81 -25.08
C ASP A 159 -23.16 -8.30 -24.70
N GLY A 160 -23.75 -8.66 -23.56
CA GLY A 160 -23.82 -10.06 -23.16
C GLY A 160 -24.52 -10.35 -21.83
N MET A 161 -24.87 -11.62 -21.62
CA MET A 161 -25.37 -12.09 -20.33
C MET A 161 -24.22 -12.11 -19.31
N PRO A 162 -24.36 -11.44 -18.16
CA PRO A 162 -23.30 -11.42 -17.16
C PRO A 162 -23.13 -12.80 -16.54
N GLN A 163 -21.86 -13.17 -16.33
CA GLN A 163 -21.47 -14.38 -15.63
C GLN A 163 -21.03 -14.02 -14.21
N TYR A 164 -21.26 -14.92 -13.26
CA TYR A 164 -20.81 -14.76 -11.89
C TYR A 164 -19.43 -15.38 -11.73
N TRP A 165 -18.53 -14.66 -11.09
CA TRP A 165 -17.18 -15.10 -10.77
C TRP A 165 -16.89 -14.87 -9.29
N GLU A 166 -16.22 -15.86 -8.68
CA GLU A 166 -15.81 -15.82 -7.27
C GLU A 166 -14.48 -16.52 -7.10
N LYS A 167 -13.63 -15.96 -6.24
CA LYS A 167 -12.33 -16.52 -5.91
C LYS A 167 -11.96 -16.24 -4.46
N GLU A 168 -11.31 -17.22 -3.86
CA GLU A 168 -10.69 -17.11 -2.54
C GLU A 168 -9.16 -17.23 -2.67
N ARG A 169 -8.43 -16.36 -1.96
CA ARG A 169 -6.97 -16.37 -1.85
C ARG A 169 -6.55 -16.26 -0.39
N LEU A 170 -5.46 -16.94 -0.07
CA LEU A 170 -4.84 -16.88 1.25
C LEU A 170 -3.49 -16.18 1.15
N PHE A 171 -3.25 -15.23 2.05
CA PHE A 171 -2.00 -14.46 2.10
C PHE A 171 -1.34 -14.63 3.46
N GLN A 172 -0.02 -14.76 3.44
CA GLN A 172 0.81 -14.76 4.65
C GLN A 172 1.22 -13.32 4.97
N GLY A 173 1.07 -12.91 6.23
CA GLY A 173 1.44 -11.57 6.68
C GLY A 173 2.93 -11.45 6.96
N GLU A 174 3.53 -10.35 6.51
CA GLU A 174 4.87 -9.88 6.87
C GLU A 174 4.78 -8.97 8.11
N ARG A 175 5.55 -9.28 9.16
CA ARG A 175 5.58 -8.46 10.38
C ARG A 175 6.43 -7.21 10.15
N LEU A 176 5.84 -6.04 10.39
CA LEU A 176 6.51 -4.74 10.26
C LEU A 176 7.19 -4.30 11.55
N LYS A 177 8.17 -3.40 11.40
CA LYS A 177 8.77 -2.68 12.54
C LYS A 177 7.71 -1.77 13.18
N GLY A 178 7.22 -2.18 14.35
CA GLY A 178 6.15 -1.50 15.09
C GLY A 178 4.96 -2.40 15.43
N GLY A 179 4.93 -3.65 14.93
CA GLY A 179 3.95 -4.66 15.33
C GLY A 179 2.80 -4.90 14.35
N ALA A 180 2.61 -4.02 13.36
CA ALA A 180 1.64 -4.25 12.28
C ALA A 180 2.02 -5.44 11.39
N PHE A 181 1.04 -5.97 10.66
CA PHE A 181 1.24 -7.01 9.64
C PHE A 181 0.81 -6.52 8.25
N LEU A 182 1.67 -6.73 7.26
CA LEU A 182 1.45 -6.39 5.86
C LEU A 182 1.09 -7.65 5.06
N PHE A 183 0.02 -7.58 4.27
CA PHE A 183 -0.39 -8.60 3.31
C PHE A 183 -0.29 -8.01 1.90
N ARG A 184 0.59 -8.57 1.06
CA ARG A 184 0.72 -8.16 -0.36
C ARG A 184 -0.28 -8.96 -1.19
N ILE A 185 -1.24 -8.27 -1.79
CA ILE A 185 -2.39 -8.89 -2.48
C ILE A 185 -2.11 -9.09 -3.96
N TRP A 186 -1.48 -8.09 -4.59
CA TRP A 186 -1.24 -8.07 -6.03
C TRP A 186 -0.10 -7.13 -6.37
N SER A 187 0.71 -7.49 -7.38
CA SER A 187 1.78 -6.67 -7.96
C SER A 187 1.76 -6.70 -9.49
N LEU A 188 2.14 -5.62 -10.15
CA LEU A 188 2.26 -5.51 -11.61
C LEU A 188 3.28 -6.48 -12.21
N ASP A 189 4.29 -6.91 -11.44
CA ASP A 189 5.24 -7.92 -11.89
C ASP A 189 4.54 -9.25 -12.24
N GLU A 190 3.37 -9.52 -11.63
CA GLU A 190 2.53 -10.68 -11.93
C GLU A 190 1.75 -10.56 -13.25
N LEU A 191 1.64 -9.33 -13.80
CA LEU A 191 0.90 -9.01 -15.02
C LEU A 191 1.63 -9.50 -16.29
N TRP A 192 2.96 -9.44 -16.32
CA TRP A 192 3.76 -9.74 -17.51
C TRP A 192 4.06 -11.23 -17.75
N SER A 193 3.46 -12.11 -16.94
CA SER A 193 3.86 -13.51 -16.84
C SER A 193 2.83 -14.50 -17.44
N GLY A 194 2.54 -14.44 -18.74
CA GLY A 194 1.81 -15.51 -19.44
C GLY A 194 0.78 -15.05 -20.47
N PRO A 195 0.15 -15.97 -21.22
CA PRO A 195 -0.90 -15.63 -22.18
C PRO A 195 -2.12 -14.99 -21.49
N ASP A 196 -2.75 -14.04 -22.18
CA ASP A 196 -3.97 -13.33 -21.75
C ASP A 196 -5.17 -14.29 -21.74
N GLU A 197 -5.32 -15.08 -20.68
CA GLU A 197 -6.57 -15.80 -20.42
C GLU A 197 -7.60 -14.81 -19.82
N PRO A 198 -8.84 -14.75 -20.34
CA PRO A 198 -9.84 -13.77 -19.91
C PRO A 198 -10.11 -13.79 -18.39
N GLU A 199 -10.09 -14.97 -17.78
CA GLU A 199 -10.27 -15.13 -16.33
C GLU A 199 -9.09 -14.55 -15.52
N ARG A 200 -7.87 -14.66 -16.03
CA ARG A 200 -6.68 -14.10 -15.38
C ARG A 200 -6.69 -12.58 -15.46
N SER A 201 -7.09 -12.02 -16.60
CA SER A 201 -7.30 -10.57 -16.76
C SER A 201 -8.39 -10.07 -15.82
N LEU A 202 -9.48 -10.83 -15.64
CA LEU A 202 -10.54 -10.52 -14.67
C LEU A 202 -10.02 -10.52 -13.24
N GLU A 203 -9.34 -11.59 -12.81
CA GLU A 203 -8.82 -11.70 -11.45
C GLU A 203 -7.87 -10.54 -11.11
N GLN A 204 -6.97 -10.19 -12.03
CA GLN A 204 -6.04 -9.07 -11.85
C GLN A 204 -6.77 -7.73 -11.69
N GLU A 205 -7.77 -7.45 -12.53
CA GLU A 205 -8.56 -6.22 -12.42
C GLU A 205 -9.41 -6.17 -11.13
N VAL A 206 -9.94 -7.31 -10.69
CA VAL A 206 -10.69 -7.40 -9.42
C VAL A 206 -9.79 -7.21 -8.21
N LEU A 207 -8.61 -7.86 -8.17
CA LEU A 207 -7.66 -7.69 -7.07
C LEU A 207 -7.17 -6.24 -6.95
N ARG A 208 -7.09 -5.53 -8.07
CA ARG A 208 -6.79 -4.10 -8.12
C ARG A 208 -7.86 -3.22 -7.44
N CYS A 209 -9.10 -3.69 -7.36
CA CYS A 209 -10.18 -3.00 -6.63
C CYS A 209 -10.10 -3.19 -5.11
N VAL A 210 -9.44 -4.24 -4.61
CA VAL A 210 -9.35 -4.55 -3.18
C VAL A 210 -8.74 -3.39 -2.39
N GLY A 211 -7.70 -2.74 -2.94
CA GLY A 211 -7.05 -1.59 -2.31
C GLY A 211 -7.78 -0.25 -2.50
N SER A 212 -8.89 -0.21 -3.23
CA SER A 212 -9.62 1.04 -3.48
C SER A 212 -10.51 1.40 -2.30
N TRP A 213 -10.43 2.65 -1.86
CA TRP A 213 -11.28 3.16 -0.78
C TRP A 213 -12.77 3.09 -1.13
N SER A 214 -13.08 3.23 -2.42
CA SER A 214 -14.45 3.19 -2.94
C SER A 214 -15.15 1.86 -2.68
N THR A 215 -14.41 0.75 -2.64
CA THR A 215 -14.92 -0.60 -2.42
C THR A 215 -15.58 -0.80 -1.05
N TYR A 216 -15.30 0.10 -0.09
CA TYR A 216 -15.76 0.02 1.29
C TYR A 216 -16.67 1.19 1.71
N ARG A 217 -17.06 2.07 0.78
CA ARG A 217 -18.02 3.16 1.04
C ARG A 217 -19.38 2.81 0.44
N LYS A 218 -20.46 3.25 1.08
CA LYS A 218 -21.85 3.13 0.57
C LYS A 218 -22.21 4.19 -0.48
N ASP A 219 -21.27 5.03 -0.93
CA ASP A 219 -21.55 6.21 -1.75
C ASP A 219 -21.81 5.85 -3.23
N GLY A 220 -22.93 5.18 -3.52
CA GLY A 220 -23.72 5.20 -4.77
C GLY A 220 -23.06 4.88 -6.13
N ALA A 221 -21.74 4.71 -6.19
CA ALA A 221 -21.06 4.31 -7.41
C ALA A 221 -21.07 2.78 -7.46
N ARG A 222 -21.66 2.21 -8.51
CA ARG A 222 -21.62 0.76 -8.77
C ARG A 222 -20.16 0.30 -8.77
N TYR A 223 -19.74 -0.37 -7.69
CA TYR A 223 -18.33 -0.72 -7.47
C TYR A 223 -17.98 -2.05 -8.14
N GLY A 224 -16.71 -2.20 -8.50
CA GLY A 224 -16.20 -3.31 -9.33
C GLY A 224 -16.48 -4.70 -8.76
N ALA A 225 -16.14 -4.99 -7.51
CA ALA A 225 -16.30 -6.32 -6.94
C ALA A 225 -16.69 -6.26 -5.45
N LYS A 226 -17.40 -7.29 -4.98
CA LYS A 226 -17.62 -7.55 -3.56
C LYS A 226 -16.33 -8.11 -2.98
N VAL A 227 -15.93 -7.56 -1.84
CA VAL A 227 -14.72 -7.98 -1.13
C VAL A 227 -15.09 -8.36 0.28
N GLU A 228 -14.64 -9.54 0.71
CA GLU A 228 -14.68 -10.00 2.08
C GLU A 228 -13.27 -10.43 2.47
N MET A 229 -12.77 -9.93 3.58
CA MET A 229 -11.47 -10.34 4.08
C MET A 229 -11.50 -10.56 5.59
N GLU A 230 -10.81 -11.61 6.02
CA GLU A 230 -10.60 -11.95 7.42
C GLU A 230 -9.12 -12.22 7.66
N ALA A 231 -8.53 -11.48 8.61
CA ALA A 231 -7.18 -11.73 9.09
C ALA A 231 -7.23 -12.44 10.44
N VAL A 232 -6.42 -13.48 10.61
CA VAL A 232 -6.26 -14.22 11.86
C VAL A 232 -4.81 -14.09 12.32
N PHE A 233 -4.63 -13.82 13.61
CA PHE A 233 -3.34 -13.56 14.25
C PHE A 233 -3.01 -14.71 15.19
N TYR A 234 -1.77 -15.20 15.12
CA TYR A 234 -1.31 -16.39 15.85
C TYR A 234 -0.08 -16.08 16.70
N ASP A 235 -0.01 -16.72 17.86
CA ASP A 235 1.18 -16.71 18.73
C ASP A 235 2.29 -17.65 18.21
N ALA A 236 3.38 -17.77 18.98
CA ALA A 236 4.51 -18.65 18.69
C ALA A 236 4.14 -20.16 18.67
N ALA A 237 3.08 -20.55 19.38
CA ALA A 237 2.59 -21.93 19.44
C ALA A 237 1.59 -22.24 18.31
N GLY A 238 1.19 -21.23 17.53
CA GLY A 238 0.18 -21.35 16.47
C GLY A 238 -1.26 -21.24 16.98
N MET A 239 -1.47 -20.77 18.22
CA MET A 239 -2.78 -20.51 18.78
C MET A 239 -3.32 -19.16 18.29
N GLU A 240 -4.61 -19.10 17.98
CA GLU A 240 -5.28 -17.87 17.58
C GLU A 240 -5.35 -16.89 18.76
N LEU A 241 -4.84 -15.68 18.55
CA LEU A 241 -4.89 -14.56 19.51
C LEU A 241 -6.01 -13.57 19.19
N GLY A 242 -6.44 -13.51 17.93
CA GLY A 242 -7.52 -12.64 17.51
C GLY A 242 -7.74 -12.65 16.01
N ARG A 243 -8.77 -11.91 15.60
CA ARG A 243 -9.15 -11.76 14.20
C ARG A 243 -9.61 -10.34 13.89
N ALA A 244 -9.47 -9.95 12.62
CA ALA A 244 -10.02 -8.72 12.07
C ALA A 244 -10.79 -9.06 10.80
N ALA A 245 -11.93 -8.40 10.57
CA ALA A 245 -12.69 -8.55 9.35
C ALA A 245 -12.96 -7.19 8.70
N LEU A 246 -12.98 -7.17 7.37
CA LEU A 246 -13.39 -6.04 6.57
C LEU A 246 -14.16 -6.55 5.37
N ARG A 247 -15.30 -5.93 5.06
CA ARG A 247 -16.14 -6.30 3.92
C ARG A 247 -16.71 -5.09 3.22
N SER A 248 -16.98 -5.23 1.93
CA SER A 248 -17.81 -4.29 1.19
C SER A 248 -19.20 -4.20 1.84
N PRO A 249 -19.84 -3.02 1.83
CA PRO A 249 -21.19 -2.89 2.36
C PRO A 249 -22.19 -3.72 1.55
N GLU A 250 -23.17 -4.30 2.24
CA GLU A 250 -24.34 -4.92 1.61
C GLU A 250 -25.33 -3.81 1.18
N GLU A 251 -25.93 -3.95 -0.02
CA GLU A 251 -27.12 -3.18 -0.40
C GLU A 251 -28.32 -3.71 0.40
N GLU A 252 -29.04 -2.80 1.07
CA GLU A 252 -30.26 -3.10 1.86
C GLU A 252 -31.49 -3.31 0.96
#